data_AF-A0A193FZ04-F1
#
_entry.id   AF-A0A193FZ04-F1
#
_cell.length_a   1.000
_cell.length_b   1.000
_cell.length_c   1.000
_cell.angle_alpha   90.00
_cell.angle_beta   90.00
_cell.angle_gamma   90.00
#
_symmetry.space_group_name_H-M   'P 1'
#
loop_
_entity.id
_entity.type
_entity.pdbx_description
1 polymer ?
#
loop_
_entity_poly.entity_id
_entity_poly.type
_entity_poly.pdbx_seq_one_letter_code
_entity_poly.pdbx_strand_id
1 'polypeptide(L)'
;MKAAVIALASNLFCARNIAPVIGVAPERVVGSFYVDSCNAIKVTIDRPNISASTDERDVFGAQQQAAIEAMVIPLYAEQRAMASAI
;
A
#
# COMPACT_ATOMS: atom_id res chain seq x y z
N MET A 1 16.12 11.19 -4.97
CA MET A 1 14.79 11.00 -4.35
C MET A 1 14.59 9.52 -4.07
N LYS A 2 14.10 9.13 -2.89
CA LYS A 2 14.00 7.71 -2.48
C LYS A 2 12.83 7.01 -3.20
N ALA A 3 13.04 5.81 -3.74
CA ALA A 3 12.07 5.11 -4.58
C ALA A 3 10.68 4.94 -3.94
N ALA A 4 10.63 4.63 -2.64
CA ALA A 4 9.37 4.49 -1.90
C ALA A 4 8.57 5.80 -1.80
N VAL A 5 9.23 6.96 -1.76
CA VAL A 5 8.53 8.27 -1.79
C VAL A 5 7.87 8.48 -3.15
N ILE A 6 8.55 8.10 -4.24
CA ILE A 6 8.00 8.19 -5.60
C ILE A 6 6.84 7.21 -5.79
N ALA A 7 7.00 5.99 -5.28
CA ALA A 7 5.96 4.97 -5.34
C ALA A 7 4.71 5.36 -4.54
N LEU A 8 4.85 5.89 -3.32
CA LEU A 8 3.74 6.44 -2.54
C LEU A 8 3.03 7.58 -3.30
N ALA A 9 3.86 8.39 -3.99
CA ALA A 9 3.58 9.35 -5.04
C ALA A 9 2.66 8.92 -6.20
N SER A 10 2.34 7.63 -6.38
CA SER A 10 1.72 7.09 -7.61
C SER A 10 0.19 6.99 -7.60
N ASN A 11 -0.49 7.37 -6.51
CA ASN A 11 -1.90 7.05 -6.20
C ASN A 11 -2.23 5.56 -6.07
N LEU A 12 -1.31 4.62 -6.30
CA LEU A 12 -1.61 3.19 -6.13
C LEU A 12 -1.79 2.81 -4.65
N PHE A 13 -1.17 3.55 -3.73
CA PHE A 13 -1.22 3.30 -2.29
C PHE A 13 -2.34 4.06 -1.56
N CYS A 14 -3.28 4.71 -2.27
CA CYS A 14 -4.47 5.27 -1.63
C CYS A 14 -5.47 4.14 -1.30
N ALA A 15 -6.31 4.35 -0.28
CA ALA A 15 -7.25 3.33 0.20
C ALA A 15 -8.07 2.65 -0.91
N ARG A 16 -8.63 3.45 -1.83
CA ARG A 16 -9.42 2.96 -2.98
C ARG A 16 -8.65 1.98 -3.86
N ASN A 17 -7.36 2.21 -4.10
CA ASN A 17 -6.57 1.47 -5.08
C ASN A 17 -5.81 0.30 -4.44
N ILE A 18 -5.35 0.43 -3.19
CA ILE A 18 -4.62 -0.63 -2.51
C ILE A 18 -5.53 -1.71 -1.93
N ALA A 19 -6.74 -1.35 -1.48
CA ALA A 19 -7.70 -2.27 -0.88
C ALA A 19 -8.02 -3.51 -1.74
N PRO A 20 -8.33 -3.38 -3.04
CA PRO A 20 -8.56 -4.57 -3.89
C PRO A 20 -7.29 -5.42 -4.08
N VAL A 21 -6.09 -4.85 -4.04
CA VAL A 21 -4.83 -5.61 -4.16
C VAL A 21 -4.63 -6.53 -2.95
N ILE A 22 -4.94 -6.03 -1.76
CA ILE A 22 -4.76 -6.79 -0.50
C ILE A 22 -6.05 -7.50 -0.04
N GLY A 23 -7.09 -7.51 -0.88
CA GLY A 23 -8.33 -8.26 -0.63
C GLY A 23 -9.17 -7.76 0.54
N VAL A 24 -9.19 -6.46 0.82
CA VAL A 24 -10.00 -5.84 1.89
C VAL A 24 -10.95 -4.78 1.35
N ALA A 25 -11.94 -4.40 2.15
CA ALA A 25 -12.79 -3.25 1.83
C ALA A 25 -12.01 -1.92 2.02
N PRO A 26 -12.19 -0.89 1.18
CA PRO A 26 -11.46 0.38 1.26
C PRO A 26 -11.54 1.06 2.63
N GLU A 27 -12.68 0.94 3.30
CA GLU A 27 -12.95 1.54 4.62
C GLU A 27 -12.08 0.94 5.72
N ARG A 28 -11.50 -0.25 5.48
CA ARG A 28 -10.58 -0.91 6.40
C ARG A 28 -9.14 -0.45 6.24
N VAL A 29 -8.81 0.28 5.17
CA VAL A 29 -7.48 0.85 5.00
C VAL A 29 -7.38 2.13 5.83
N VAL A 30 -6.64 2.06 6.93
CA VAL A 30 -6.39 3.21 7.81
C VAL A 30 -5.49 4.23 7.12
N GLY A 31 -4.50 3.76 6.37
CA GLY A 31 -3.62 4.63 5.58
C GLY A 31 -2.35 3.96 5.10
N SER A 32 -1.64 4.67 4.23
CA SER A 32 -0.33 4.26 3.69
C SER A 32 0.70 5.34 4.00
N PHE A 33 1.85 4.95 4.55
CA PHE A 33 2.84 5.88 5.10
C PHE A 33 4.23 5.52 4.62
N TYR A 34 5.04 6.54 4.32
CA TYR A 34 6.47 6.36 4.11
C TYR A 34 7.18 6.14 5.45
N VAL A 35 8.07 5.13 5.51
CA VAL A 35 8.89 4.82 6.67
C VAL A 35 10.36 5.07 6.30
N ASP A 36 10.92 6.15 6.85
CA ASP A 36 12.24 6.64 6.43
C ASP A 36 13.39 5.68 6.80
N SER A 37 13.32 5.08 7.99
CA SER A 37 14.37 4.22 8.56
C SER A 37 14.66 2.97 7.74
N CYS A 38 13.67 2.45 7.02
CA CYS A 38 13.81 1.27 6.17
C CYS A 38 13.50 1.53 4.69
N ASN A 39 13.30 2.79 4.31
CA ASN A 39 12.92 3.18 2.96
C ASN A 39 11.73 2.38 2.40
N ALA A 40 10.68 2.22 3.20
CA ALA A 40 9.53 1.37 2.88
C ALA A 40 8.22 2.15 2.85
N ILE A 41 7.20 1.55 2.25
CA ILE A 41 5.80 1.98 2.40
C ILE A 41 5.14 1.01 3.37
N LYS A 42 4.48 1.53 4.40
CA LYS A 42 3.66 0.76 5.33
C LYS A 42 2.19 1.02 5.02
N VAL A 43 1.45 -0.04 4.70
CA VAL A 43 -0.02 -0.01 4.61
C VAL A 43 -0.58 -0.49 5.94
N THR A 44 -1.43 0.31 6.58
CA THR A 44 -2.10 -0.04 7.84
C THR A 44 -3.56 -0.34 7.57
N ILE A 45 -4.03 -1.48 8.05
CA ILE A 45 -5.43 -1.90 7.94
C ILE A 45 -6.01 -2.22 9.31
N ASP A 46 -7.31 -2.04 9.45
CA ASP A 46 -8.07 -2.57 10.57
C ASP A 46 -8.40 -4.05 10.32
N ARG A 47 -7.91 -4.94 11.19
CA ARG A 47 -8.15 -6.40 11.10
C ARG A 47 -9.17 -6.83 12.17
N PRO A 48 -10.15 -7.68 11.80
CA PRO A 48 -11.18 -8.09 12.75
C PRO A 48 -10.70 -9.22 13.67
N ASN A 49 -9.74 -10.00 13.18
CA ASN A 49 -9.15 -11.15 13.84
C ASN A 49 -7.71 -10.83 14.18
N ILE A 50 -7.26 -11.34 15.33
CA ILE A 50 -5.86 -11.30 15.74
C ILE A 50 -5.06 -12.24 14.84
N SER A 51 -3.82 -11.88 14.52
CA SER A 51 -2.97 -12.75 13.73
C SER A 51 -2.71 -14.11 14.38
N ALA A 52 -2.59 -15.13 13.55
CA ALA A 52 -2.52 -16.55 13.88
C ALA A 52 -3.79 -17.13 14.54
N SER A 53 -4.95 -16.48 14.42
CA SER A 53 -6.22 -17.11 14.80
C SER A 53 -6.54 -18.29 13.88
N THR A 54 -7.26 -19.29 14.39
CA THR A 54 -7.55 -20.53 13.66
C THR A 54 -8.33 -20.30 12.36
N ASP A 55 -9.09 -19.21 12.30
CA ASP A 55 -9.88 -18.77 11.15
C ASP A 55 -9.16 -17.72 10.28
N GLU A 56 -7.97 -17.25 10.66
CA GLU A 56 -7.19 -16.33 9.85
C GLU A 56 -6.59 -17.06 8.64
N ARG A 57 -6.95 -16.60 7.45
CA ARG A 57 -6.41 -17.15 6.20
C ARG A 57 -5.09 -16.50 5.79
N ASP A 58 -4.86 -15.27 6.22
CA ASP A 58 -3.69 -14.48 5.86
C ASP A 58 -2.83 -14.18 7.09
N VAL A 59 -2.10 -15.22 7.52
CA VAL A 59 -1.29 -15.22 8.75
C VAL A 59 -0.19 -14.16 8.66
N PHE A 60 -0.21 -13.23 9.61
CA PHE A 60 0.70 -12.07 9.67
C PHE A 60 0.75 -11.20 8.41
N GLY A 61 -0.26 -11.26 7.54
CA GLY A 61 -0.27 -10.46 6.33
C GLY A 61 0.58 -10.98 5.18
N ALA A 62 1.09 -12.22 5.24
CA ALA A 62 2.01 -12.75 4.24
C ALA A 62 1.44 -12.77 2.81
N GLN A 63 0.15 -13.08 2.64
CA GLN A 63 -0.49 -13.09 1.32
C GLN A 63 -0.70 -11.66 0.81
N GLN A 64 -1.06 -10.74 1.70
CA GLN A 64 -1.20 -9.32 1.36
C GLN A 64 0.15 -8.70 0.99
N GLN A 65 1.22 -9.04 1.73
CA GLN A 65 2.59 -8.63 1.44
C GLN A 65 3.01 -9.12 0.05
N ALA A 66 2.81 -10.41 -0.26
CA ALA A 66 3.14 -10.98 -1.56
C ALA A 66 2.37 -10.30 -2.71
N ALA A 67 1.10 -9.95 -2.49
CA ALA A 67 0.30 -9.22 -3.48
C ALA A 67 0.85 -7.81 -3.75
N ILE A 68 1.31 -7.11 -2.70
CA ILE A 68 1.96 -5.79 -2.84
C ILE A 68 3.30 -5.92 -3.57
N GLU A 69 4.10 -6.93 -3.24
CA GLU A 69 5.40 -7.17 -3.87
C GLU A 69 5.30 -7.50 -5.37
N ALA A 70 4.16 -8.06 -5.80
CA ALA A 70 3.87 -8.32 -7.21
C ALA A 70 3.41 -7.08 -8.00
N MET A 71 3.16 -5.94 -7.34
CA MET A 71 2.69 -4.73 -8.02
C MET A 71 3.77 -4.11 -8.91
N VAL A 72 3.39 -3.75 -10.14
CA VAL A 72 4.19 -2.87 -11.00
C VAL A 72 3.79 -1.43 -10.72
N ILE A 73 4.72 -0.63 -10.23
CA ILE A 73 4.49 0.78 -9.93
C ILE A 73 4.99 1.64 -11.11
N PRO A 74 4.11 2.19 -11.94
CA PRO A 74 4.54 3.08 -13.00
C PRO A 74 5.00 4.41 -12.40
N LEU A 75 6.27 4.76 -12.66
CA LEU A 75 6.87 5.98 -12.16
C LEU A 75 6.68 7.11 -13.18
N TYR A 76 5.53 7.78 -13.13
CA TYR A 76 5.21 8.93 -14.00
C TYR A 76 5.83 10.25 -13.48
N ALA A 77 7.09 10.21 -13.05
CA ALA A 77 7.74 11.28 -12.28
C ALA A 77 7.62 12.67 -12.95
N GLU A 78 7.62 12.76 -14.27
CA GLU A 78 7.52 14.04 -15.00
C GLU A 78 6.07 14.49 -15.26
N GLN A 79 5.13 13.57 -15.45
CA GLN A 79 3.75 13.90 -15.86
C GLN A 79 2.88 14.40 -14.69
N ARG A 80 3.19 13.99 -13.44
CA ARG A 80 2.47 14.46 -12.25
C ARG A 80 2.84 15.88 -11.83
N ALA A 81 4.12 16.26 -11.95
CA ALA A 81 4.57 17.63 -11.66
C ALA A 81 3.87 18.64 -12.58
N MET A 82 3.64 18.28 -13.84
CA MET A 82 2.89 19.11 -14.80
C MET A 82 1.40 19.18 -14.46
N ALA A 83 0.77 18.08 -14.03
CA ALA A 83 -0.66 18.03 -13.75
C ALA A 83 -1.09 18.72 -12.44
N SER A 84 -0.23 18.76 -11.42
CA SER A 84 -0.47 19.49 -10.16
C SER A 84 -0.10 20.97 -10.20
N ALA A 85 0.50 21.46 -11.29
CA ALA A 85 0.90 22.85 -11.48
C ALA A 85 -0.15 23.69 -12.22
N ILE A 86 -1.32 23.11 -12.51
CA ILE A 86 -2.50 23.74 -13.12
C ILE A 86 -3.58 23.83 -12.05
#